data_AF-M1CKE1-F1
#
_entry.id   AF-M1CKE1-F1
#
_cell.length_a   1.000
_cell.length_b   1.000
_cell.length_c   1.000
_cell.angle_alpha   90.00
_cell.angle_beta   90.00
_cell.angle_gamma   90.00
#
_symmetry.space_group_name_H-M   'P 1'
#
loop_
_entity.id
_entity.type
_entity.pdbx_description
1 polymer ?
#
loop_
_entity_poly.entity_id
_entity_poly.type
_entity_poly.pdbx_seq_one_letter_code
_entity_poly.pdbx_strand_id
1 'polypeptide(L)'
;MKRHGIHLLALSHVYLVPQLKQRCTKGLAERLTIENAVDVLQLARLCDAPDLYLKSMKFLSSNFKKVEETEGWKFLQHHDPWLELEILQFMDEAELRKKRTRRHKRELSLYLQLSEAMDCLEHICTEGCTSVGPLDKEPSIKRQPCSKFDTCQGLQLLIRHFATCKRRTKGGCLRCKRMWQILRLHASICDQPNDCQVPLCR
;
A
#
# COMPACT_ATOMS: atom_id res chain seq x y z
N MET A 1 -2.78 -28.30 29.76
CA MET A 1 -2.05 -28.05 28.50
C MET A 1 -0.57 -27.66 28.66
N LYS A 2 -0.07 -27.22 29.83
CA LYS A 2 1.27 -26.63 29.96
C LYS A 2 2.48 -27.57 29.72
N ARG A 3 2.38 -28.88 30.01
CA ARG A 3 3.50 -29.83 29.83
C ARG A 3 3.36 -30.81 28.65
N HIS A 4 2.13 -31.13 28.22
CA HIS A 4 1.89 -32.20 27.26
C HIS A 4 1.20 -31.72 25.97
N GLY A 5 1.27 -30.41 25.64
CA GLY A 5 0.56 -29.84 24.49
C GLY A 5 0.90 -30.53 23.15
N ILE A 6 2.18 -30.83 22.92
CA ILE A 6 2.69 -31.50 21.72
C ILE A 6 2.14 -32.94 21.64
N HIS A 7 2.35 -33.72 22.69
CA HIS A 7 1.86 -35.10 22.79
C HIS A 7 0.34 -35.20 22.64
N LEU A 8 -0.40 -34.28 23.28
CA LEU A 8 -1.87 -34.26 23.18
C LEU A 8 -2.33 -33.92 21.76
N LEU A 9 -1.63 -33.05 21.03
CA LEU A 9 -1.98 -32.76 19.64
C LEU A 9 -1.81 -34.03 18.78
N ALA A 10 -0.64 -34.70 18.88
CA ALA A 10 -0.37 -35.93 18.15
C ALA A 10 -1.41 -37.03 18.46
N LEU A 11 -1.68 -37.29 19.74
CA LEU A 11 -2.66 -38.28 20.17
C LEU A 11 -4.07 -37.92 19.69
N SER A 12 -4.47 -36.65 19.80
CA SER A 12 -5.80 -36.21 19.35
C SER A 12 -5.98 -36.32 17.82
N HIS A 13 -4.90 -36.25 17.06
CA HIS A 13 -4.93 -36.47 15.62
C HIS A 13 -5.03 -37.97 15.29
N VAL A 14 -4.15 -38.80 15.88
CA VAL A 14 -4.11 -40.26 15.64
C VAL A 14 -5.42 -40.93 16.06
N TYR A 15 -5.97 -40.57 17.22
CA TYR A 15 -7.23 -41.12 17.72
C TYR A 15 -8.48 -40.37 17.23
N LEU A 16 -8.33 -39.45 16.26
CA LEU A 16 -9.44 -38.72 15.63
C LEU A 16 -10.38 -38.06 16.65
N VAL A 17 -9.83 -37.28 17.58
CA VAL A 17 -10.57 -36.53 18.60
C VAL A 17 -10.58 -35.04 18.26
N PRO A 18 -11.53 -34.54 17.43
CA PRO A 18 -11.38 -33.24 16.77
C PRO A 18 -11.47 -32.06 17.73
N GLN A 19 -12.33 -32.15 18.75
CA GLN A 19 -12.48 -31.11 19.77
C GLN A 19 -11.19 -30.94 20.58
N LEU A 20 -10.52 -32.05 20.92
CA LEU A 20 -9.24 -32.01 21.62
C LEU A 20 -8.15 -31.45 20.71
N LYS A 21 -8.08 -31.90 19.46
CA LYS A 21 -7.15 -31.38 18.44
C LYS A 21 -7.28 -29.87 18.31
N GLN A 22 -8.51 -29.34 18.21
CA GLN A 22 -8.76 -27.90 18.12
C GLN A 22 -8.32 -27.13 19.39
N ARG A 23 -8.52 -27.70 20.59
CA ARG A 23 -8.05 -27.07 21.83
C ARG A 23 -6.53 -27.06 21.90
N CYS A 24 -5.89 -28.16 21.50
CA CYS A 24 -4.44 -28.29 21.45
C CYS A 24 -3.82 -27.32 20.44
N THR A 25 -4.38 -27.19 19.23
CA THR A 25 -3.88 -26.24 18.22
C THR A 25 -3.97 -24.79 18.72
N LYS A 26 -5.10 -24.39 19.31
CA LYS A 26 -5.24 -23.05 19.90
C LYS A 26 -4.21 -22.81 21.01
N GLY A 27 -4.09 -23.75 21.95
CA GLY A 27 -3.15 -23.59 23.06
C GLY A 27 -1.68 -23.61 22.66
N LEU A 28 -1.31 -24.38 21.64
CA LEU A 28 0.06 -24.39 21.10
C LEU A 28 0.36 -23.08 20.38
N ALA A 29 -0.59 -22.55 19.60
CA ALA A 29 -0.43 -21.27 18.94
C ALA A 29 -0.19 -20.10 19.92
N GLU A 30 -0.87 -20.10 21.06
CA GLU A 30 -0.68 -19.09 22.12
C GLU A 30 0.68 -19.21 22.85
N ARG A 31 1.36 -20.35 22.72
CA ARG A 31 2.63 -20.66 23.40
C ARG A 31 3.79 -20.82 22.42
N LEU A 32 3.67 -20.25 21.23
CA LEU A 32 4.78 -20.16 20.28
C LEU A 32 5.88 -19.29 20.89
N THR A 33 7.10 -19.82 20.89
CA THR A 33 8.33 -19.16 21.29
C THR A 33 9.34 -19.26 20.16
N ILE A 34 10.43 -18.48 20.24
CA ILE A 34 11.50 -18.53 19.25
C ILE A 34 12.10 -19.95 19.18
N GLU A 35 12.34 -20.55 20.34
CA GLU A 35 12.92 -21.90 20.46
C GLU A 35 12.04 -23.01 19.88
N ASN A 36 10.72 -22.96 20.08
CA ASN A 36 9.83 -24.05 19.69
C ASN A 36 9.13 -23.84 18.33
N ALA A 37 9.38 -22.72 17.64
CA ALA A 37 8.63 -22.32 16.45
C ALA A 37 8.72 -23.37 15.33
N VAL A 38 9.93 -23.91 15.12
CA VAL A 38 10.20 -24.92 14.08
C VAL A 38 9.53 -26.26 14.44
N ASP A 39 9.69 -26.71 15.69
CA ASP A 39 9.10 -27.96 16.16
C ASP A 39 7.57 -27.94 16.09
N VAL A 40 6.96 -26.82 16.49
CA VAL A 40 5.51 -26.65 16.45
C VAL A 40 5.00 -26.53 15.00
N LEU A 41 5.79 -25.94 14.09
CA LEU A 41 5.48 -25.92 12.66
C LEU A 41 5.48 -27.34 12.07
N GLN A 42 6.54 -28.12 12.32
CA GLN A 42 6.65 -29.51 11.88
C GLN A 42 5.52 -30.38 12.46
N LEU A 43 5.25 -30.26 13.75
CA LEU A 43 4.13 -30.95 14.40
C LEU A 43 2.79 -30.59 13.75
N ALA A 44 2.57 -29.31 13.44
CA ALA A 44 1.33 -28.87 12.81
C ALA A 44 1.15 -29.48 11.40
N ARG A 45 2.25 -29.62 10.64
CA ARG A 45 2.26 -30.31 9.35
C ARG A 45 1.93 -31.79 9.50
N LEU A 46 2.61 -32.49 10.43
CA LEU A 46 2.41 -33.92 10.68
C LEU A 46 1.01 -34.25 11.22
N CYS A 47 0.38 -33.31 11.92
CA CYS A 47 -0.93 -33.52 12.53
C CYS A 47 -2.08 -32.92 11.70
N ASP A 48 -1.90 -32.55 10.43
CA ASP A 48 -2.91 -31.89 9.60
C ASP A 48 -3.62 -30.74 10.33
N ALA A 49 -2.84 -29.80 10.86
CA ALA A 49 -3.32 -28.66 11.64
C ALA A 49 -3.01 -27.33 10.92
N PRO A 50 -3.74 -26.99 9.84
CA PRO A 50 -3.40 -25.88 8.94
C PRO A 50 -3.38 -24.51 9.64
N ASP A 51 -4.30 -24.27 10.58
CA ASP A 51 -4.34 -23.01 11.35
C ASP A 51 -3.10 -22.83 12.22
N LEU A 52 -2.63 -23.91 12.85
CA LEU A 52 -1.43 -23.87 13.66
C LEU A 52 -0.20 -23.70 12.77
N TYR A 53 -0.14 -24.44 11.66
CA TYR A 53 0.94 -24.34 10.68
C TYR A 53 1.09 -22.90 10.18
N LEU A 54 0.00 -22.26 9.73
CA LEU A 54 0.03 -20.88 9.25
C LEU A 54 0.42 -19.88 10.35
N LYS A 55 -0.02 -20.09 11.59
CA LYS A 55 0.38 -19.23 12.72
C LYS A 55 1.87 -19.38 13.04
N SER A 56 2.38 -20.61 13.08
CA SER A 56 3.81 -20.89 13.27
C SER A 56 4.65 -20.28 12.15
N MET A 57 4.22 -20.44 10.89
CA MET A 57 4.89 -19.87 9.73
C MET A 57 4.99 -18.34 9.80
N LYS A 58 3.89 -17.67 10.15
CA LYS A 58 3.86 -16.20 10.35
C LYS A 58 4.73 -15.76 11.53
N PHE A 59 4.69 -16.48 12.64
CA PHE A 59 5.49 -16.20 13.83
C PHE A 59 6.99 -16.30 13.52
N LEU A 60 7.39 -17.41 12.87
CA LEU A 60 8.74 -17.66 12.43
C LEU A 60 9.20 -16.55 11.48
N SER A 61 8.44 -16.26 10.43
CA SER A 61 8.76 -15.21 9.45
C SER A 61 8.96 -13.84 10.11
N SER A 62 8.19 -13.53 11.15
CA SER A 62 8.29 -12.24 11.86
C SER A 62 9.50 -12.16 12.81
N ASN A 63 10.03 -13.31 13.22
CA ASN A 63 11.14 -13.42 14.17
C ASN A 63 12.36 -14.11 13.54
N PHE A 64 12.44 -14.19 12.21
CA PHE A 64 13.34 -15.09 11.49
C PHE A 64 14.79 -14.99 11.96
N LYS A 65 15.33 -13.78 12.10
CA LYS A 65 16.70 -13.54 12.55
C LYS A 65 17.05 -14.24 13.87
N LYS A 66 16.09 -14.34 14.79
CA LYS A 66 16.29 -15.02 16.07
C LYS A 66 16.07 -16.53 15.95
N VAL A 67 15.11 -16.94 15.10
CA VAL A 67 14.83 -18.36 14.86
C VAL A 67 15.99 -19.03 14.14
N GLU A 68 16.64 -18.35 13.20
CA GLU A 68 17.80 -18.84 12.44
C GLU A 68 18.96 -19.27 13.35
N GLU A 69 19.11 -18.64 14.51
CA GLU A 69 20.15 -18.94 15.48
C GLU A 69 19.85 -20.20 16.33
N THR A 70 18.58 -20.63 16.38
CA THR A 70 18.11 -21.74 17.22
C THR A 70 18.63 -23.10 16.75
N GLU A 71 18.72 -24.04 17.69
CA GLU A 71 19.04 -25.44 17.36
C GLU A 71 17.96 -26.08 16.49
N GLY A 72 16.68 -25.74 16.71
CA GLY A 72 15.57 -26.25 15.90
C GLY A 72 15.69 -25.87 14.43
N TRP A 73 16.08 -24.63 14.13
CA TRP A 73 16.34 -24.20 12.75
C TRP A 73 17.54 -24.94 12.14
N LYS A 74 18.67 -25.01 12.85
CA LYS A 74 19.85 -25.74 12.36
C LYS A 74 19.52 -27.20 12.11
N PHE A 75 18.77 -27.85 12.99
CA PHE A 75 18.31 -29.22 12.81
C PHE A 75 17.44 -29.36 11.55
N LEU A 76 16.50 -28.43 11.34
CA LEU A 76 15.67 -28.40 10.14
C LEU A 76 16.50 -28.39 8.85
N GLN A 77 17.53 -27.54 8.76
CA GLN A 77 18.38 -27.43 7.57
C GLN A 77 19.07 -28.76 7.19
N HIS A 78 19.43 -29.57 8.19
CA HIS A 78 20.10 -30.85 7.96
C HIS A 78 19.13 -31.98 7.63
N HIS A 79 17.90 -31.92 8.13
CA HIS A 79 16.97 -33.05 8.13
C HIS A 79 15.73 -32.88 7.24
N ASP A 80 15.31 -31.64 6.92
CA ASP A 80 14.23 -31.35 5.97
C ASP A 80 14.49 -30.05 5.18
N PRO A 81 15.41 -30.09 4.19
CA PRO A 81 15.71 -28.94 3.34
C PRO A 81 14.53 -28.43 2.51
N TRP A 82 13.52 -29.29 2.28
CA TRP A 82 12.32 -28.90 1.54
C TRP A 82 11.43 -27.98 2.36
N LEU A 83 11.28 -28.26 3.66
CA LEU A 83 10.55 -27.38 4.56
C LEU A 83 11.30 -26.06 4.79
N GLU A 84 12.64 -26.06 4.83
CA GLU A 84 13.41 -24.81 4.80
C GLU A 84 13.07 -23.98 3.55
N LEU A 85 13.12 -24.59 2.36
CA LEU A 85 12.78 -23.91 1.10
C LEU A 85 11.35 -23.35 1.13
N GLU A 86 10.38 -24.13 1.63
CA GLU A 86 8.99 -23.69 1.77
C GLU A 86 8.87 -22.46 2.67
N ILE A 87 9.58 -22.44 3.79
CA ILE A 87 9.60 -21.30 4.72
C ILE A 87 10.20 -20.06 4.04
N LEU A 88 11.33 -20.21 3.34
CA LEU A 88 11.99 -19.11 2.65
C LEU A 88 11.11 -18.56 1.51
N GLN A 89 10.48 -19.42 0.72
CA GLN A 89 9.54 -19.02 -0.33
C GLN A 89 8.34 -18.27 0.26
N PHE A 90 7.77 -18.75 1.37
CA PHE A 90 6.69 -18.07 2.06
C PHE A 90 7.09 -16.64 2.48
N MET A 91 8.30 -16.47 3.01
CA MET A 91 8.83 -15.17 3.41
C MET A 91 9.04 -14.23 2.22
N ASP A 92 9.66 -14.72 1.14
CA ASP A 92 9.90 -13.95 -0.07
C ASP A 92 8.60 -13.48 -0.72
N GLU A 93 7.61 -14.37 -0.85
CA GLU A 93 6.31 -14.00 -1.38
C GLU A 93 5.61 -12.96 -0.49
N ALA A 94 5.69 -13.09 0.83
CA ALA A 94 5.13 -12.11 1.76
C ALA A 94 5.76 -10.72 1.58
N GLU A 95 7.07 -10.65 1.39
CA GLU A 95 7.78 -9.40 1.09
C GLU A 95 7.43 -8.83 -0.28
N LEU A 96 7.34 -9.67 -1.31
CA LEU A 96 6.89 -9.25 -2.65
C LEU A 96 5.46 -8.69 -2.61
N ARG A 97 4.54 -9.34 -1.89
CA ARG A 97 3.17 -8.84 -1.68
C ARG A 97 3.18 -7.47 -1.01
N LYS A 98 3.94 -7.29 0.08
CA LYS A 98 4.08 -5.98 0.75
C LYS A 98 4.62 -4.90 -0.19
N LYS A 99 5.64 -5.21 -0.99
CA LYS A 99 6.22 -4.28 -1.98
C LYS A 99 5.18 -3.89 -3.04
N ARG A 100 4.44 -4.85 -3.59
CA ARG A 100 3.35 -4.60 -4.56
C ARG A 100 2.25 -3.72 -3.96
N THR A 101 1.76 -4.02 -2.75
CA THR A 101 0.74 -3.21 -2.08
C THR A 101 1.21 -1.78 -1.81
N ARG A 102 2.46 -1.60 -1.36
CA ARG A 102 3.05 -0.27 -1.14
C ARG A 102 3.14 0.52 -2.45
N ARG A 103 3.59 -0.11 -3.54
CA ARG A 103 3.65 0.50 -4.87
C ARG A 103 2.26 0.91 -5.35
N HIS A 104 1.30 0.00 -5.30
CA HIS A 104 -0.07 0.27 -5.72
C HIS A 104 -0.71 1.41 -4.91
N LYS A 105 -0.52 1.46 -3.58
CA LYS A 105 -1.00 2.58 -2.76
C LYS A 105 -0.37 3.92 -3.14
N ARG A 106 0.93 3.94 -3.48
CA ARG A 106 1.62 5.16 -3.94
C ARG A 106 1.09 5.61 -5.29
N GLU A 107 0.93 4.69 -6.23
CA GLU A 107 0.35 4.98 -7.55
C GLU A 107 -1.07 5.52 -7.41
N LEU A 108 -1.93 4.86 -6.63
CA LEU A 108 -3.31 5.31 -6.39
C LEU A 108 -3.37 6.70 -5.74
N SER A 109 -2.50 6.98 -4.77
CA SER A 109 -2.40 8.30 -4.15
C SER A 109 -2.00 9.39 -5.16
N LEU A 110 -1.03 9.09 -6.05
CA LEU A 110 -0.64 10.00 -7.12
C LEU A 110 -1.80 10.25 -8.11
N TYR A 111 -2.53 9.21 -8.49
CA TYR A 111 -3.72 9.36 -9.35
C TYR A 111 -4.77 10.25 -8.70
N LEU A 112 -5.06 10.07 -7.41
CA LEU A 112 -6.01 10.89 -6.68
C LEU A 112 -5.58 12.36 -6.59
N GLN A 113 -4.30 12.62 -6.35
CA GLN A 113 -3.75 13.98 -6.36
C GLN A 113 -3.84 14.63 -7.75
N LEU A 114 -3.57 13.87 -8.81
CA LEU A 114 -3.70 14.35 -10.17
C LEU A 114 -5.16 14.64 -10.52
N SER A 115 -6.09 13.74 -10.21
CA SER A 115 -7.52 13.96 -10.47
C SER A 115 -8.03 15.19 -9.70
N GLU A 116 -7.65 15.33 -8.43
CA GLU A 116 -8.00 16.52 -7.66
C GLU A 116 -7.44 17.81 -8.29
N ALA A 117 -6.21 17.78 -8.80
CA ALA A 117 -5.63 18.92 -9.51
C ALA A 117 -6.35 19.24 -10.83
N MET A 118 -6.88 18.24 -11.54
CA MET A 118 -7.69 18.45 -12.76
C MET A 118 -9.02 19.12 -12.42
N ASP A 119 -9.73 18.63 -11.39
CA ASP A 119 -10.98 19.24 -10.90
C ASP A 119 -10.75 20.69 -10.47
N CYS A 120 -9.67 20.94 -9.71
CA CYS A 120 -9.33 22.28 -9.24
C CYS A 120 -8.95 23.21 -10.39
N LEU A 121 -8.26 22.70 -11.42
CA LEU A 121 -7.92 23.48 -12.60
C LEU A 121 -9.18 23.90 -13.35
N GLU A 122 -10.11 22.96 -13.59
CA GLU A 122 -11.38 23.24 -14.23
C GLU A 122 -12.18 24.27 -13.42
N HIS A 123 -12.35 24.05 -12.11
CA HIS A 123 -12.99 25.00 -11.20
C HIS A 123 -12.39 26.41 -11.28
N ILE A 124 -11.06 26.55 -11.28
CA ILE A 124 -10.39 27.85 -11.42
C ILE A 124 -10.68 28.49 -12.79
N CYS A 125 -10.77 27.70 -13.84
CA CYS A 125 -10.96 28.21 -15.20
C CYS A 125 -12.43 28.51 -15.54
N THR A 126 -13.40 27.85 -14.91
CA THR A 126 -14.85 28.02 -15.18
C THR A 126 -15.53 28.99 -14.21
N GLU A 127 -15.28 28.79 -12.92
CA GLU A 127 -15.88 29.55 -11.82
C GLU A 127 -14.90 30.61 -11.31
N GLY A 128 -13.61 30.26 -11.28
CA GLY A 128 -12.55 30.97 -10.58
C GLY A 128 -12.43 30.54 -9.12
N CYS A 129 -11.26 30.78 -8.53
CA CYS A 129 -11.02 30.54 -7.12
C CYS A 129 -10.14 31.63 -6.55
N THR A 130 -10.56 32.20 -5.40
CA THR A 130 -9.85 33.19 -4.57
C THR A 130 -9.34 34.43 -5.30
N SER A 131 -8.37 34.26 -6.20
CA SER A 131 -7.55 35.31 -6.78
C SER A 131 -7.12 35.05 -8.22
N VAL A 132 -7.56 33.94 -8.81
CA VAL A 132 -7.45 33.63 -10.24
C VAL A 132 -8.83 33.19 -10.71
N GLY A 133 -9.26 33.68 -11.87
CA GLY A 133 -10.56 33.33 -12.44
C GLY A 133 -10.61 33.50 -13.95
N PRO A 134 -11.78 33.24 -14.56
CA PRO A 134 -11.98 33.38 -16.00
C PRO A 134 -11.66 34.81 -16.47
N LEU A 135 -11.11 34.94 -17.68
CA LEU A 135 -10.73 36.23 -18.27
C LEU A 135 -11.91 37.21 -18.41
N ASP A 136 -13.14 36.68 -18.51
CA ASP A 136 -14.34 37.44 -18.85
C ASP A 136 -15.25 37.75 -17.64
N LYS A 137 -14.83 37.42 -16.40
CA LYS A 137 -15.63 37.65 -15.18
C LYS A 137 -14.84 38.46 -14.15
N GLU A 138 -15.45 39.55 -13.65
CA GLU A 138 -14.90 40.33 -12.55
C GLU A 138 -14.72 39.45 -11.28
N PRO A 139 -13.67 39.69 -10.48
CA PRO A 139 -13.41 38.91 -9.27
C PRO A 139 -14.55 39.11 -8.26
N SER A 140 -15.46 38.16 -8.17
CA SER A 140 -16.61 38.26 -7.26
C SER A 140 -16.14 38.17 -5.80
N ILE A 141 -16.35 39.25 -5.04
CA ILE A 141 -15.85 39.50 -3.68
C ILE A 141 -16.46 38.55 -2.60
N LYS A 142 -17.50 37.77 -2.95
CA LYS A 142 -18.18 36.86 -2.01
C LYS A 142 -18.10 35.42 -2.50
N ARG A 143 -17.02 34.71 -2.17
CA ARG A 143 -16.92 33.26 -2.40
C ARG A 143 -16.74 32.55 -1.09
N GLN A 144 -17.50 31.47 -0.89
CA GLN A 144 -17.27 30.53 0.21
C GLN A 144 -15.82 30.05 0.18
N PRO A 145 -15.24 29.66 1.33
CA PRO A 145 -13.91 29.07 1.36
C PRO A 145 -13.86 27.87 0.41
N CYS A 146 -12.88 27.84 -0.50
CA CYS A 146 -12.72 26.71 -1.42
C CYS A 146 -12.46 25.44 -0.60
N SER A 147 -13.22 24.39 -0.86
CA SER A 147 -13.10 23.11 -0.16
C SER A 147 -11.74 22.43 -0.40
N LYS A 148 -11.13 22.67 -1.57
CA LYS A 148 -9.81 22.16 -1.98
C LYS A 148 -8.77 23.30 -2.02
N PHE A 149 -8.76 24.15 -0.99
CA PHE A 149 -7.96 25.38 -0.97
C PHE A 149 -6.47 25.14 -1.22
N ASP A 150 -5.85 24.14 -0.59
CA ASP A 150 -4.40 23.90 -0.73
C ASP A 150 -4.00 23.61 -2.18
N THR A 151 -4.74 22.72 -2.84
CA THR A 151 -4.50 22.35 -4.26
C THR A 151 -4.82 23.53 -5.18
N CYS A 152 -5.93 24.23 -4.95
CA CYS A 152 -6.28 25.44 -5.70
C CYS A 152 -5.21 26.52 -5.54
N GLN A 153 -4.70 26.77 -4.34
CA GLN A 153 -3.67 27.76 -4.07
C GLN A 153 -2.38 27.44 -4.84
N GLY A 154 -1.96 26.16 -4.85
CA GLY A 154 -0.82 25.69 -5.63
C GLY A 154 -0.97 25.97 -7.13
N LEU A 155 -2.15 25.65 -7.69
CA LEU A 155 -2.46 25.90 -9.09
C LEU A 155 -2.56 27.39 -9.42
N GLN A 156 -3.19 28.19 -8.57
CA GLN A 156 -3.28 29.65 -8.73
C GLN A 156 -1.89 30.30 -8.83
N LEU A 157 -0.94 29.86 -7.99
CA LEU A 157 0.45 30.34 -8.04
C LEU A 157 1.13 29.96 -9.36
N LEU A 158 0.91 28.76 -9.88
CA LEU A 158 1.41 28.33 -11.19
C LEU A 158 0.80 29.15 -12.32
N ILE A 159 -0.51 29.38 -12.30
CA ILE A 159 -1.24 30.17 -13.31
C ILE A 159 -0.74 31.62 -13.34
N ARG A 160 -0.66 32.28 -12.17
CA ARG A 160 -0.13 33.66 -12.05
C ARG A 160 1.29 33.78 -12.56
N HIS A 161 2.14 32.83 -12.21
CA HIS A 161 3.50 32.78 -12.73
C HIS A 161 3.49 32.59 -14.26
N PHE A 162 2.68 31.66 -14.77
CA PHE A 162 2.58 31.35 -16.20
C PHE A 162 2.10 32.55 -17.03
N ALA A 163 1.17 33.35 -16.49
CA ALA A 163 0.68 34.56 -17.12
C ALA A 163 1.77 35.64 -17.27
N THR A 164 2.67 35.77 -16.29
CA THR A 164 3.65 36.87 -16.20
C THR A 164 5.07 36.48 -16.61
N CYS A 165 5.38 35.19 -16.77
CA CYS A 165 6.74 34.71 -17.02
C CYS A 165 7.19 34.92 -18.47
N LYS A 166 8.16 35.83 -18.67
CA LYS A 166 8.79 36.14 -19.96
C LYS A 166 9.60 34.98 -20.58
N ARG A 167 9.98 33.98 -19.78
CA ARG A 167 10.74 32.80 -20.23
C ARG A 167 9.86 31.61 -20.62
N ARG A 168 8.52 31.73 -20.58
CA ARG A 168 7.58 30.61 -20.81
C ARG A 168 7.70 29.97 -22.20
N THR A 169 7.96 30.78 -23.23
CA THR A 169 8.06 30.32 -24.64
C THR A 169 9.46 29.85 -24.99
N LYS A 170 10.49 30.35 -24.29
CA LYS A 170 11.91 30.04 -24.53
C LYS A 170 12.39 28.75 -23.85
N GLY A 171 11.49 28.00 -23.19
CA GLY A 171 11.77 26.65 -22.71
C GLY A 171 12.63 26.50 -21.43
N GLY A 172 12.92 27.58 -20.70
CA GLY A 172 13.88 27.56 -19.58
C GLY A 172 13.32 27.62 -18.16
N CYS A 173 11.99 27.66 -17.96
CA CYS A 173 11.39 27.83 -16.64
C CYS A 173 10.69 26.56 -16.13
N LEU A 174 11.17 26.00 -15.01
CA LEU A 174 10.61 24.79 -14.41
C LEU A 174 9.14 24.94 -14.00
N ARG A 175 8.72 26.10 -13.47
CA ARG A 175 7.32 26.36 -13.09
C ARG A 175 6.40 26.41 -14.32
N CYS A 176 6.84 27.06 -15.39
CA CYS A 176 6.09 27.06 -16.66
C CYS A 176 6.02 25.66 -17.28
N LYS A 177 7.11 24.88 -17.21
CA LYS A 177 7.13 23.49 -17.68
C LYS A 177 6.10 22.62 -16.95
N ARG A 178 5.98 22.77 -15.62
CA ARG A 178 4.94 22.10 -14.82
C ARG A 178 3.53 22.54 -15.22
N MET A 179 3.29 23.84 -15.39
CA MET A 179 1.98 24.33 -15.85
C MET A 179 1.62 23.75 -17.22
N TRP A 180 2.56 23.74 -18.17
CA TRP A 180 2.37 23.10 -19.48
C TRP A 180 2.01 21.61 -19.37
N GLN A 181 2.65 20.87 -18.47
CA GLN A 181 2.35 19.45 -18.26
C GLN A 181 0.92 19.25 -17.72
N ILE A 182 0.47 20.10 -16.80
CA ILE A 182 -0.88 20.04 -16.23
C ILE A 182 -1.92 20.34 -17.32
N LEU A 183 -1.74 21.41 -18.10
CA LEU A 183 -2.67 21.78 -19.18
C LEU A 183 -2.74 20.70 -20.26
N ARG A 184 -1.59 20.11 -20.65
CA ARG A 184 -1.54 19.00 -21.59
C ARG A 184 -2.22 17.74 -21.06
N LEU A 185 -2.03 17.43 -19.78
CA LEU A 185 -2.68 16.29 -19.14
C LEU A 185 -4.20 16.48 -19.17
N HIS A 186 -4.70 17.66 -18.78
CA HIS A 186 -6.12 17.98 -18.86
C HIS A 186 -6.66 17.82 -20.28
N ALA A 187 -6.00 18.41 -21.28
CA ALA A 187 -6.42 18.30 -22.68
C ALA A 187 -6.50 16.83 -23.17
N SER A 188 -5.63 15.94 -22.67
CA SER A 188 -5.64 14.53 -23.05
C SER A 188 -6.73 13.68 -22.40
N ILE A 189 -7.37 14.18 -21.34
CA ILE A 189 -8.40 13.45 -20.57
C ILE A 189 -9.75 14.17 -20.55
N CYS A 190 -9.85 15.35 -21.17
CA CYS A 190 -11.08 16.14 -21.17
C CYS A 190 -12.07 15.54 -22.17
N ASP A 191 -13.25 15.17 -21.67
CA ASP A 191 -14.31 14.59 -22.50
C ASP A 191 -15.15 15.63 -23.26
N GLN A 192 -15.01 16.93 -22.93
CA GLN A 192 -15.78 18.03 -23.52
C GLN A 192 -14.88 19.19 -23.97
N PRO A 193 -13.98 18.97 -24.95
CA PRO A 193 -12.98 19.98 -25.33
C PRO A 193 -13.59 21.26 -25.93
N ASN A 194 -14.77 21.18 -26.57
CA ASN A 194 -15.41 22.34 -27.21
C ASN A 194 -15.98 23.35 -26.20
N ASP A 195 -16.44 22.87 -25.04
CA ASP A 195 -17.04 23.70 -23.99
C ASP A 195 -16.06 23.99 -22.84
N CYS A 196 -14.89 23.35 -22.85
CA CYS A 196 -13.90 23.46 -21.80
C CYS A 196 -13.25 24.85 -21.75
N GLN A 197 -13.27 25.46 -20.55
CA GLN A 197 -12.67 26.78 -20.31
C GLN A 197 -11.19 26.71 -19.92
N VAL A 198 -10.61 25.51 -19.82
CA VAL A 198 -9.21 25.33 -19.47
C VAL A 198 -8.32 25.75 -20.65
N PRO A 199 -7.32 26.64 -20.45
CA PRO A 199 -6.44 27.08 -21.51
C PRO A 199 -5.72 25.91 -22.19
N LEU A 200 -5.65 25.94 -23.53
CA LEU A 200 -4.99 24.91 -24.36
C LEU A 200 -5.70 23.54 -24.37
N CYS A 201 -6.91 23.45 -23.82
CA CYS A 201 -7.81 22.33 -24.04
C CYS A 201 -8.65 22.62 -25.30
N ARG A 202 -8.10 22.29 -26.47
CA ARG A 202 -8.74 22.42 -27.78
C ARG A 202 -8.26 21.31 -28.71
#